data_AF-A0A927QSP0-F1
#
_entry.id   AF-A0A927QSP0-F1
#
_cell.length_a   1.000
_cell.length_b   1.000
_cell.length_c   1.000
_cell.angle_alpha   90.00
_cell.angle_beta   90.00
_cell.angle_gamma   90.00
#
_symmetry.space_group_name_H-M   'P 1'
#
loop_
_entity.id
_entity.type
_entity.pdbx_description
1 polymer ?
#
loop_
_entity_poly.entity_id
_entity_poly.type
_entity_poly.pdbx_seq_one_letter_code
_entity_poly.pdbx_strand_id
1 'polypeptide(L)' 'MRKTGVCVSQVTEKLNMTQSTASQYLSILQRAGLIKTERIGKYTYYTRDDEKLREIAAFLNNEI' A
#
# COMPACT_ATOMS: atom_id res chain seq x y z
N MET A 1 -7.21 -10.76 17.13
CA MET A 1 -6.17 -10.57 16.10
C MET A 1 -6.75 -9.68 15.01
N ARG A 2 -6.51 -8.36 15.05
CA ARG A 2 -7.07 -7.41 14.07
C ARG A 2 -6.42 -7.71 12.72
N LYS A 3 -7.17 -8.12 11.70
CA LYS A 3 -6.65 -8.19 10.32
C LYS A 3 -6.36 -6.75 9.88
N THR A 4 -5.09 -6.37 10.04
CA THR A 4 -4.55 -5.00 9.98
C THR A 4 -4.24 -4.63 8.54
N GLY A 5 -5.19 -3.97 7.89
CA GLY A 5 -4.94 -3.17 6.69
C GLY A 5 -5.55 -1.79 6.83
N VAL A 6 -5.16 -0.87 5.94
CA VAL A 6 -5.72 0.49 5.89
C VAL A 6 -6.73 0.60 4.76
N CYS A 7 -7.85 1.27 5.01
CA CYS A 7 -8.79 1.63 3.97
C CYS A 7 -8.28 2.85 3.20
N VAL A 8 -8.70 3.00 1.94
CA VAL A 8 -8.38 4.19 1.12
C VAL A 8 -8.73 5.49 1.83
N SER A 9 -9.82 5.53 2.61
CA SER A 9 -10.22 6.71 3.38
C SER A 9 -9.16 7.11 4.42
N GLN A 10 -8.60 6.14 5.13
CA GLN A 10 -7.57 6.37 6.14
C GLN A 10 -6.25 6.85 5.52
N VAL A 11 -5.91 6.35 4.33
CA VAL A 11 -4.74 6.80 3.56
C VAL A 11 -4.94 8.24 3.08
N THR A 12 -6.13 8.55 2.59
CA THR A 12 -6.54 9.87 2.09
C THR A 12 -6.43 10.92 3.20
N GLU A 13 -6.99 10.62 4.38
CA GLU A 13 -6.93 11.48 5.56
C GLU A 13 -5.49 11.69 6.05
N LYS A 14 -4.71 10.61 6.14
CA LYS A 14 -3.33 10.69 6.66
C LYS A 14 -2.35 11.40 5.73
N LEU A 15 -2.53 11.25 4.42
CA LEU A 15 -1.64 11.88 3.43
C LEU A 15 -2.19 13.22 2.92
N ASN A 16 -3.29 13.71 3.50
CA ASN A 16 -3.95 14.97 3.15
C ASN A 16 -4.11 15.15 1.62
N MET A 17 -4.60 14.10 0.96
CA MET A 17 -4.78 14.06 -0.50
C MET A 17 -6.24 13.73 -0.85
N THR A 18 -6.59 13.75 -2.14
CA THR A 18 -7.92 13.30 -2.58
C THR A 18 -7.99 11.79 -2.67
N GLN A 19 -9.20 11.23 -2.55
CA GLN A 19 -9.42 9.79 -2.63
C GLN A 19 -9.03 9.21 -4.00
N SER A 20 -9.20 9.97 -5.09
CA SER A 20 -8.79 9.58 -6.44
C SER A 20 -7.27 9.45 -6.54
N THR A 21 -6.52 10.43 -6.03
CA THR A 21 -5.05 10.42 -6.01
C THR A 21 -4.53 9.27 -5.14
N ALA A 22 -5.10 9.10 -3.94
CA ALA A 22 -4.74 7.97 -3.06
C ALA A 22 -4.99 6.63 -3.75
N SER A 23 -6.14 6.45 -4.40
CA SER A 23 -6.47 5.23 -5.12
C SER A 23 -5.53 4.95 -6.31
N GLN A 24 -5.12 5.98 -7.05
CA GLN A 24 -4.15 5.83 -8.13
C GLN A 24 -2.80 5.37 -7.60
N TYR A 25 -2.28 6.00 -6.54
CA TYR A 25 -1.01 5.59 -5.94
C TYR A 25 -1.07 4.18 -5.36
N LEU A 26 -2.16 3.83 -4.67
CA LEU A 26 -2.34 2.46 -4.16
C LEU A 26 -2.39 1.44 -5.31
N SER A 27 -3.01 1.78 -6.45
CA SER A 27 -3.03 0.90 -7.63
C SER A 27 -1.64 0.71 -8.22
N ILE A 28 -0.82 1.77 -8.25
CA ILE A 28 0.57 1.71 -8.72
C ILE A 28 1.41 0.83 -7.79
N LEU A 29 1.32 1.07 -6.48
CA LEU A 29 2.05 0.28 -5.47
C LEU A 29 1.63 -1.19 -5.49
N GLN A 30 0.34 -1.48 -5.70
CA GLN A 30 -0.17 -2.84 -5.82
C GLN A 30 0.40 -3.53 -7.08
N ARG A 31 0.40 -2.83 -8.23
CA ARG A 31 0.99 -3.34 -9.47
C ARG A 31 2.50 -3.59 -9.35
N ALA A 32 3.20 -2.75 -8.59
CA ALA A 32 4.62 -2.95 -8.28
C ALA A 32 4.87 -4.11 -7.30
N GLY A 33 3.81 -4.70 -6.72
CA GLY A 33 3.92 -5.77 -5.73
C GLY A 33 4.42 -5.30 -4.37
N LEU A 34 4.38 -3.99 -4.09
CA LEU A 34 4.84 -3.40 -2.84
C LEU A 34 3.78 -3.47 -1.72
N ILE A 35 2.52 -3.59 -2.12
CA ILE A 35 1.39 -3.69 -1.20
C ILE A 35 0.46 -4.81 -1.65
N LYS A 36 -0.17 -5.46 -0.68
CA LYS A 36 -1.18 -6.49 -0.85
C LYS A 36 -2.56 -5.89 -0.57
N THR A 37 -3.54 -6.31 -1.36
CA THR A 37 -4.94 -5.91 -1.19
C THR A 37 -5.78 -7.09 -0.72
N GLU A 38 -6.59 -6.89 0.32
CA GLU A 38 -7.54 -7.87 0.81
C GLU A 38 -8.93 -7.25 0.81
N ARG A 39 -9.88 -7.88 0.11
CA ARG A 39 -11.27 -7.43 0.13
C ARG A 39 -11.99 -8.09 1.29
N ILE A 40 -12.45 -7.29 2.25
CA ILE A 40 -13.22 -7.75 3.40
C ILE A 40 -14.59 -7.09 3.36
N GLY A 41 -15.60 -7.86 2.95
CA GLY A 41 -16.96 -7.37 2.73
C GLY A 41 -17.02 -6.30 1.62
N LYS A 42 -17.46 -5.09 1.99
CA LYS A 42 -17.60 -3.95 1.06
C LYS A 42 -16.32 -3.12 0.91
N TYR A 43 -15.30 -3.36 1.71
CA TYR A 43 -14.10 -2.53 1.76
C TYR A 43 -12.86 -3.28 1.27
N THR A 44 -11.99 -2.57 0.58
CA THR A 44 -10.64 -3.04 0.21
C THR A 44 -9.65 -2.51 1.23
N TYR A 45 -8.91 -3.42 1.83
CA TYR A 45 -7.86 -3.14 2.79
C TYR A 45 -6.51 -3.29 2.09
N TYR A 46 -5.63 -2.34 2.35
CA TYR A 46 -4.26 -2.33 1.83
C TYR A 46 -3.28 -2.66 2.95
N THR A 47 -2.32 -3.52 2.66
CA THR A 47 -1.27 -3.95 3.59
C THR A 47 0.08 -3.86 2.89
N ARG A 48 1.14 -3.55 3.64
CA ARG A 48 2.49 -3.47 3.06
C ARG A 48 3.05 -4.87 2.90
N ASP A 49 3.78 -5.09 1.81
CA ASP A 49 4.59 -6.29 1.65
C ASP A 49 6.01 -6.00 2.13
N ASP A 50 6.23 -6.20 3.44
CA ASP A 50 7.51 -5.83 4.09
C ASP A 50 8.70 -6.61 3.53
N GLU A 51 8.49 -7.83 3.02
CA GLU A 51 9.53 -8.64 2.37
C GLU A 51 9.97 -8.01 1.05
N LYS A 52 9.01 -7.69 0.18
CA LYS A 52 9.25 -7.03 -1.10
C LYS A 52 9.87 -5.64 -0.94
N LEU A 53 9.42 -4.89 0.06
CA LEU A 53 9.97 -3.58 0.39
C LEU A 53 11.43 -3.69 0.84
N ARG A 54 11.79 -4.73 1.62
CA ARG A 54 13.17 -4.97 2.03
C ARG A 54 14.05 -5.36 0.85
N GLU A 55 13.58 -6.20 -0.06
CA GLU A 55 14.33 -6.54 -1.28
C GLU A 55 14.61 -5.31 -2.13
N ILE A 56 13.60 -4.46 -2.36
CA ILE A 56 13.77 -3.24 -3.15
C ILE A 56 14.67 -2.23 -2.45
N ALA A 57 14.55 -2.07 -1.13
CA ALA A 57 15.44 -1.21 -0.37
C ALA A 57 16.90 -1.71 -0.43
N ALA A 58 17.12 -3.02 -0.34
CA ALA A 58 18.44 -3.62 -0.49
C ALA A 58 19.01 -3.47 -1.90
N PHE A 59 18.16 -3.59 -2.92
CA PHE A 59 18.53 -3.35 -4.32
C PHE A 59 18.96 -1.89 -4.52
N LEU A 60 18.15 -0.92 -4.08
CA LEU A 60 18.46 0.52 -4.18
C LEU A 60 19.75 0.90 -3.44
N ASN A 61 20.00 0.29 -2.27
CA ASN A 61 21.23 0.54 -1.51
C ASN A 61 22.49 -0.10 -2.12
N ASN A 62 22.36 -1.09 -3.02
CA ASN A 62 23.51 -1.70 -3.70
C ASN A 62 23.86 -1.04 -5.03
N GLU A 63 22.99 -0.21 -5.59
CA GLU A 63 23.20 0.47 -6.88
C GLU A 63 23.48 1.99 -6.74
N ILE A 64 23.73 2.48 -5.53
CA ILE A 64 24.13 3.87 -5.24
C ILE A 64 25.51 3.90 -4.57
#